data_AF-A0A7H4N7T9-F1
#
_entry.id   AF-A0A7H4N7T9-F1
#
_cell.length_a   1.000
_cell.length_b   1.000
_cell.length_c   1.000
_cell.angle_alpha   90.00
_cell.angle_beta   90.00
_cell.angle_gamma   90.00
#
_symmetry.space_group_name_H-M   'P 1'
#
loop_
_entity.id
_entity.type
_entity.pdbx_description
1 polymer ?
#
loop_
_entity_poly.entity_id
_entity_poly.type
_entity_poly.pdbx_seq_one_letter_code
_entity_poly.pdbx_strand_id
1 'polypeptide(L)'
;MKDSIRYRNMMGVALQACDQMLWKHRWQTLDRQVLWLPTGPEALWCVDHAASEIKAFCTDLEHTHPLGRLWDIDVICPKNGLVGRQSMGENQRRCLLCDEPAHACGAQPPS
;
A
#
# COMPACT_ATOMS: atom_id res chain seq x y z
N MET A 1 -0.66 10.14 -19.08
CA MET A 1 0.48 10.51 -18.21
C MET A 1 -0.01 10.45 -16.76
N LYS A 2 0.67 9.73 -15.86
CA LYS A 2 0.26 9.55 -14.45
C LYS A 2 0.71 10.69 -13.52
N ASP A 3 1.16 11.81 -14.10
CA ASP A 3 1.44 13.05 -13.39
C ASP A 3 0.30 14.06 -13.63
N SER A 4 -0.84 13.83 -13.00
CA SER A 4 -1.96 14.79 -13.01
C SER A 4 -2.32 15.19 -11.58
N ILE A 5 -3.06 16.30 -11.42
CA ILE A 5 -3.51 16.78 -10.11
C ILE A 5 -4.27 15.69 -9.32
N ARG A 6 -4.95 14.78 -10.01
CA ARG A 6 -5.66 13.64 -9.38
C ARG A 6 -4.70 12.67 -8.71
N TYR A 7 -3.60 12.30 -9.37
CA TYR A 7 -2.57 11.43 -8.80
C TYR A 7 -1.81 12.13 -7.66
N ARG A 8 -1.55 13.43 -7.80
CA ARG A 8 -0.90 14.21 -6.74
C ARG A 8 -1.75 14.32 -5.48
N ASN A 9 -3.04 14.58 -5.63
CA ASN A 9 -3.97 14.61 -4.51
C ASN A 9 -4.12 13.22 -3.86
N MET A 10 -4.23 12.16 -4.66
CA MET A 10 -4.27 10.78 -4.16
C MET A 10 -3.02 10.46 -3.33
N MET A 11 -1.83 10.79 -3.84
CA MET A 11 -0.58 10.62 -3.11
C MET A 11 -0.57 11.45 -1.82
N GLY A 12 -1.00 12.71 -1.86
CA GLY A 12 -1.07 13.54 -0.66
C GLY A 12 -1.88 12.91 0.47
N VAL A 13 -3.01 12.28 0.13
CA VAL A 13 -3.82 11.54 1.12
C VAL A 13 -3.11 10.27 1.61
N ALA A 14 -2.44 9.53 0.73
CA ALA A 14 -1.66 8.35 1.11
C ALA A 14 -0.52 8.70 2.08
N LEU A 15 0.25 9.76 1.77
CA LEU A 15 1.31 10.26 2.63
C LEU A 15 0.78 10.61 4.02
N GLN A 16 -0.31 11.38 4.09
CA GLN A 16 -0.92 11.76 5.35
C GLN A 16 -1.39 10.54 6.16
N ALA A 17 -2.04 9.57 5.52
CA ALA A 17 -2.52 8.37 6.19
C ALA A 17 -1.37 7.51 6.76
N CYS A 18 -0.31 7.30 5.97
CA CYS A 18 0.88 6.57 6.41
C CYS A 18 1.60 7.32 7.54
N ASP A 19 1.83 8.62 7.40
CA ASP A 19 2.53 9.42 8.42
C ASP A 19 1.72 9.44 9.75
N GLN A 20 0.39 9.53 9.69
CA GLN A 20 -0.48 9.46 10.86
C GLN A 20 -0.44 8.09 11.54
N MET A 21 -0.44 7.00 10.76
CA MET A 21 -0.30 5.64 11.27
C MET A 21 1.01 5.48 12.02
N LEU A 22 2.14 5.82 11.39
CA LEU A 22 3.47 5.72 12.01
C LEU A 22 3.55 6.53 13.31
N TRP A 23 3.01 7.76 13.30
CA TRP A 23 2.99 8.63 14.47
C TRP A 23 2.12 8.07 15.61
N LYS A 24 0.90 7.60 15.31
CA LYS A 24 -0.04 7.06 16.32
C LYS A 24 0.54 5.84 17.03
N HIS A 25 1.28 5.00 16.31
CA HIS A 25 1.92 3.80 16.85
C HIS A 25 3.30 4.06 17.46
N ARG A 26 3.81 5.30 17.36
CA ARG A 26 5.15 5.71 17.80
C ARG A 26 6.27 4.87 17.17
N TRP A 27 6.08 4.49 15.91
CA TRP A 27 7.11 3.75 15.18
C TRP A 27 8.13 4.73 14.62
N GLN A 28 9.41 4.46 14.90
CA GLN A 28 10.49 5.33 14.49
C GLN A 28 10.69 5.23 12.97
N THR A 29 10.52 6.35 12.28
CA THR A 29 10.91 6.49 10.88
C THR A 29 12.38 6.89 10.82
N LEU A 30 13.22 6.00 10.28
CA LEU A 30 14.65 6.20 10.09
C LEU A 30 14.95 7.07 8.86
N ASP A 31 14.17 6.89 7.79
CA ASP A 31 14.26 7.68 6.56
C ASP A 31 12.91 7.73 5.85
N ARG A 32 12.69 8.77 5.04
CA ARG A 32 11.48 8.96 4.24
C ARG A 32 11.79 9.70 2.96
N GLN A 33 11.34 9.15 1.83
CA GLN A 33 11.51 9.74 0.51
C GLN A 33 10.17 9.84 -0.21
N VAL A 34 9.96 10.94 -0.94
CA VAL A 34 8.78 11.15 -1.79
C VAL A 34 9.26 11.57 -3.16
N LEU A 35 8.85 10.82 -4.18
CA LEU A 35 9.30 10.95 -5.55
C LEU A 35 8.09 11.31 -6.43
N TRP A 36 8.19 12.44 -7.14
CA TRP A 36 7.15 12.89 -8.07
C TRP A 36 7.57 12.56 -9.50
N LEU A 37 7.37 11.30 -9.90
CA LEU A 37 7.86 10.78 -11.18
C LEU A 37 6.80 10.91 -12.30
N PRO A 38 7.21 11.01 -13.58
CA PRO A 38 6.28 11.00 -14.72
C PRO A 38 5.43 9.73 -14.83
N THR A 39 5.93 8.62 -14.27
CA THR A 39 5.26 7.32 -14.15
C THR A 39 4.22 7.29 -13.05
N GLY A 40 4.13 8.35 -12.24
CA GLY A 40 3.27 8.45 -11.08
C GLY A 40 4.09 8.78 -9.83
N PRO A 41 3.44 9.32 -8.78
CA PRO A 41 4.11 9.57 -7.52
C PRO A 41 4.42 8.28 -6.76
N GLU A 42 5.55 8.25 -6.08
CA GLU A 42 6.01 7.13 -5.24
C GLU A 42 6.51 7.65 -3.89
N ALA A 43 6.44 6.83 -2.84
CA ALA A 43 6.93 7.16 -1.51
C ALA A 43 7.52 5.94 -0.83
N LEU A 44 8.60 6.16 -0.06
CA LEU A 44 9.31 5.13 0.68
C LEU A 44 9.50 5.57 2.12
N TRP A 45 9.29 4.65 3.06
CA TRP A 45 9.61 4.82 4.48
C TRP A 45 10.54 3.70 4.93
N CYS A 46 11.62 4.05 5.62
CA CYS A 46 12.42 3.12 6.40
C CYS A 46 11.98 3.24 7.85
N VAL A 47 11.47 2.15 8.44
CA VAL A 47 10.86 2.16 9.77
C VAL A 47 11.54 1.09 10.63
N ASP A 48 11.98 1.48 11.82
CA ASP A 48 12.58 0.56 12.80
C ASP A 48 11.48 -0.17 13.58
N HIS A 49 10.80 -1.09 12.90
CA HIS A 49 9.73 -1.88 13.50
C HIS A 49 9.52 -3.24 12.82
N ALA A 50 8.76 -4.12 13.47
CA ALA A 50 8.47 -5.45 12.96
C ALA A 50 7.70 -5.37 11.63
N ALA A 51 8.28 -5.91 10.55
CA ALA A 51 7.71 -5.84 9.22
C ALA A 51 6.31 -6.47 9.11
N SER A 52 6.02 -7.51 9.91
CA SER A 52 4.69 -8.12 9.99
C SER A 52 3.64 -7.18 10.58
N GLU A 53 4.00 -6.41 11.62
CA GLU A 53 3.09 -5.42 12.20
C GLU A 53 2.85 -4.28 11.22
N ILE A 54 3.91 -3.73 10.62
CA ILE A 54 3.77 -2.69 9.58
C ILE A 54 2.85 -3.19 8.46
N LYS A 55 3.05 -4.42 7.97
CA LYS A 55 2.23 -4.98 6.89
C LYS A 55 0.77 -5.12 7.28
N ALA A 56 0.47 -5.58 8.50
CA ALA A 56 -0.91 -5.69 8.97
C ALA A 56 -1.63 -4.33 8.93
N PHE A 57 -0.97 -3.26 9.37
CA PHE A 57 -1.55 -1.91 9.33
C PHE A 57 -1.66 -1.35 7.91
N CYS A 58 -0.68 -1.63 7.03
CA CYS A 58 -0.79 -1.27 5.62
C CYS A 58 -1.98 -1.98 4.96
N THR A 59 -2.16 -3.28 5.21
CA THR A 59 -3.33 -4.02 4.71
C THR A 59 -4.63 -3.43 5.25
N ASP A 60 -4.73 -3.14 6.55
CA ASP A 60 -5.91 -2.51 7.15
C ASP A 60 -6.23 -1.17 6.49
N LEU A 61 -5.20 -0.35 6.24
CA LEU A 61 -5.36 0.94 5.58
C LEU A 61 -5.89 0.79 4.15
N GLU A 62 -5.38 -0.17 3.38
CA GLU A 62 -5.87 -0.48 2.02
C GLU A 62 -7.35 -0.91 2.02
N HIS A 63 -7.79 -1.62 3.06
CA HIS A 63 -9.18 -2.11 3.16
C HIS A 63 -10.16 -1.07 3.70
N THR A 64 -9.74 -0.27 4.69
CA THR A 64 -10.65 0.59 5.45
C THR A 64 -10.70 2.03 4.95
N HIS A 65 -9.61 2.53 4.37
CA HIS A 65 -9.57 3.91 3.90
C HIS A 65 -10.42 4.07 2.62
N PRO A 66 -11.19 5.16 2.44
CA PRO A 66 -12.02 5.37 1.24
C PRO A 66 -11.25 5.32 -0.08
N LEU A 67 -9.96 5.69 -0.05
CA LEU A 67 -9.04 5.61 -1.19
C LEU A 67 -8.10 4.40 -1.13
N GLY A 68 -8.19 3.55 -0.10
CA GLY A 68 -7.25 2.45 0.16
C GLY A 68 -7.13 1.47 -1.00
N ARG A 69 -8.23 1.23 -1.71
CA ARG A 69 -8.26 0.38 -2.92
C ARG A 69 -7.48 0.93 -4.12
N LEU A 70 -7.04 2.19 -4.08
CA LEU A 70 -6.21 2.82 -5.11
C LEU A 70 -4.72 2.77 -4.76
N TRP A 71 -4.38 2.31 -3.55
CA TRP A 71 -3.02 2.22 -3.07
C TRP A 71 -2.52 0.78 -3.18
N ASP A 72 -1.22 0.64 -3.40
CA ASP A 72 -0.49 -0.63 -3.38
C ASP A 72 0.70 -0.41 -2.44
N ILE A 73 0.53 -0.82 -1.18
CA ILE A 73 1.47 -0.57 -0.09
C ILE A 73 2.18 -1.87 0.26
N ASP A 74 3.44 -1.95 -0.18
CA ASP A 74 4.31 -3.09 0.07
C ASP A 74 5.29 -2.84 1.22
N VAL A 75 5.55 -3.91 1.98
CA VAL A 75 6.51 -3.90 3.09
C VAL A 75 7.59 -4.91 2.78
N ILE A 76 8.84 -4.46 2.82
CA ILE A 76 10.02 -5.29 2.56
C ILE A 76 10.81 -5.42 3.86
N CYS A 77 11.00 -6.66 4.31
CA CYS A 77 11.88 -6.98 5.43
C CYS A 77 13.29 -7.26 4.91
N PRO A 78 14.36 -6.62 5.45
CA PRO A 78 15.72 -6.89 5.01
C PRO A 78 16.17 -8.35 5.16
N LYS A 79 15.57 -9.11 6.09
CA LYS A 79 15.89 -10.52 6.33
C LYS A 79 15.08 -11.48 5.45
N ASN A 80 13.81 -11.18 5.23
CA ASN A 80 12.84 -12.12 4.66
C ASN A 80 12.31 -11.68 3.29
N GLY A 81 12.73 -10.53 2.78
CA GLY A 81 12.23 -9.96 1.52
C GLY A 81 10.82 -9.40 1.65
N LEU A 82 10.06 -9.46 0.55
CA LEU A 82 8.70 -8.92 0.46
C LEU A 82 7.75 -9.65 1.42
N VAL A 83 7.03 -8.90 2.26
CA VAL A 83 6.04 -9.43 3.21
C VAL A 83 4.68 -9.50 2.53
N GLY A 84 4.26 -10.72 2.17
CA GLY A 84 3.00 -10.97 1.46
C GLY A 84 1.78 -11.11 2.38
N ARG A 85 0.58 -11.07 1.78
CA ARG A 85 -0.70 -11.33 2.47
C ARG A 85 -0.81 -12.76 3.01
N GLN A 86 -0.26 -13.73 2.28
CA GLN A 86 -0.32 -15.15 2.65
C GLN A 86 0.49 -15.47 3.92
N SER A 87 1.62 -14.77 4.15
CA SER A 87 2.40 -14.92 5.37
C SER A 87 1.68 -14.41 6.63
N MET A 88 0.57 -13.69 6.48
CA MET A 88 -0.23 -13.13 7.57
C MET A 88 -1.61 -13.81 7.72
N GLY A 89 -1.91 -14.84 6.92
CA GLY A 89 -3.22 -15.52 6.94
C GLY A 89 -4.38 -14.70 6.35
N GLU A 90 -4.08 -13.64 5.61
CA GLU A 90 -5.10 -12.72 5.07
C GLU A 90 -5.68 -13.21 3.73
N ASN A 91 -6.99 -12.97 3.52
CA ASN A 91 -7.68 -13.30 2.27
C ASN A 91 -7.13 -12.50 1.07
N GLN A 92 -7.18 -13.12 -0.11
CA GLN A 92 -6.80 -12.49 -1.37
C GLN A 92 -7.58 -11.20 -1.63
N ARG A 93 -6.96 -10.25 -2.34
CA ARG A 93 -7.65 -9.01 -2.78
C ARG A 93 -8.92 -9.36 -3.56
N ARG A 94 -10.02 -8.65 -3.30
CA ARG A 94 -11.23 -8.72 -4.12
C ARG A 94 -11.12 -7.78 -5.32
N CYS A 95 -11.76 -8.16 -6.42
CA CYS A 95 -11.81 -7.41 -7.66
C CYS A 95 -12.58 -6.11 -7.45
N LEU A 96 -12.07 -5.02 -8.03
CA LEU A 96 -12.69 -3.70 -7.93
C LEU A 96 -14.06 -3.60 -8.61
N LEU A 97 -14.33 -4.49 -9.57
CA LEU A 97 -15.52 -4.43 -10.43
C LEU A 97 -16.62 -5.38 -10.00
N CYS A 98 -16.27 -6.56 -9.49
CA CYS A 98 -17.22 -7.63 -9.21
C CYS A 98 -17.07 -8.28 -7.84
N ASP A 99 -16.16 -7.79 -6.99
CA ASP A 99 -15.87 -8.33 -5.65
C ASP A 99 -15.39 -9.80 -5.58
N GLU A 100 -15.28 -10.52 -6.71
CA GLU A 100 -14.65 -11.84 -6.76
C GLU A 100 -13.14 -11.78 -6.45
N PRO A 101 -12.47 -12.90 -6.07
CA PRO A 101 -11.01 -12.90 -5.90
C PRO A 101 -10.30 -12.30 -7.12
N ALA A 102 -9.50 -11.25 -6.93
CA ALA A 102 -8.93 -10.45 -8.01
C ALA A 102 -8.06 -11.27 -8.98
N HIS A 103 -7.47 -12.38 -8.52
CA HIS A 103 -6.72 -13.29 -9.39
C HIS A 103 -7.62 -13.96 -10.46
N ALA A 104 -8.90 -14.18 -10.16
CA ALA A 104 -9.85 -14.78 -11.09
C ALA A 104 -10.19 -13.84 -12.25
N CYS A 105 -10.21 -12.53 -12.00
CA CYS A 105 -10.50 -11.52 -13.01
C CYS A 105 -9.28 -11.14 -13.87
N GLY A 106 -8.07 -11.24 -13.32
CA GLY A 106 -6.83 -10.95 -14.06
C GLY A 106 -6.46 -11.99 -15.12
N ALA A 107 -7.12 -13.16 -15.13
CA ALA A 107 -6.80 -14.30 -16.00
C ALA A 107 -7.83 -14.58 -17.11
N GLN A 108 -8.93 -13.84 -17.20
CA GLN A 108 -9.92 -14.02 -18.27
C GLN A 108 -9.55 -13.17 -19.49
N PRO A 109 -9.22 -13.76 -20.66
CA PRO A 109 -9.22 -13.01 -21.91
C PRO A 109 -10.67 -12.54 -22.20
N PRO A 110 -10.87 -11.35 -22.79
CA PRO A 110 -12.21 -10.91 -23.17
C PRO A 110 -12.83 -11.89 -24.17
N SER A 111 -14.09 -12.27 -23.92
CA SER A 111 -14.94 -13.02 -24.85
C SER A 111 -15.26 -12.20 -26.10
#